data_AF-B7P1P8-F1
#
_entry.id   AF-B7P1P8-F1
#
_cell.length_a   1.000
_cell.length_b   1.000
_cell.length_c   1.000
_cell.angle_alpha   90.00
_cell.angle_beta   90.00
_cell.angle_gamma   90.00
#
_symmetry.space_group_name_H-M   'P 1'
#
loop_
_entity.id
_entity.type
_entity.pdbx_description
1 polymer ?
#
loop_
_entity_poly.entity_id
_entity_poly.type
_entity_poly.pdbx_seq_one_letter_code
_entity_poly.pdbx_strand_id
1 'polypeptide(L)' 'MENSARGNNGLMDQVAALHWIQGNIAEFGGDPRNVTIFGHGTGAAFVNLLMLTPMARGEASRR' A
#
# COMPACT_ATOMS: atom_id res chain seq x y z
N MET A 1 -20.41 2.15 -24.19
CA MET A 1 -19.37 1.09 -24.20
C MET A 1 -18.04 1.82 -24.11
N GLU A 2 -17.16 1.70 -23.13
CA GLU A 2 -17.01 0.87 -21.94
C GLU A 2 -15.82 1.53 -21.21
N ASN A 3 -15.96 1.98 -19.96
CA ASN A 3 -14.81 2.47 -19.17
C ASN A 3 -14.80 1.83 -17.77
N SER A 4 -15.38 0.63 -17.69
CA SER A 4 -15.72 -0.05 -16.44
C SER A 4 -14.57 -0.87 -15.86
N ALA A 5 -13.39 -0.80 -16.47
CA ALA A 5 -12.16 -1.33 -15.90
C ALA A 5 -11.21 -0.15 -15.67
N ARG A 6 -11.42 0.59 -14.57
CA ARG A 6 -10.32 1.36 -13.98
C ARG A 6 -9.23 0.32 -13.67
N GLY A 7 -8.19 0.26 -14.50
CA GLY A 7 -7.10 -0.71 -14.33
C GLY A 7 -6.44 -0.60 -12.96
N ASN A 8 -5.63 -1.60 -12.59
CA ASN A 8 -4.88 -1.68 -11.34
C ASN A 8 -5.71 -2.01 -10.07
N ASN A 9 -6.79 -2.79 -10.19
CA ASN A 9 -7.56 -3.27 -9.02
C ASN A 9 -6.67 -3.90 -7.93
N GLY A 10 -5.70 -4.74 -8.31
CA GLY A 10 -4.76 -5.32 -7.35
C GLY A 10 -3.81 -4.31 -6.67
N LEU A 11 -3.57 -3.14 -7.27
CA LEU A 11 -2.86 -2.04 -6.61
C LEU A 11 -3.80 -1.31 -5.64
N MET A 12 -5.07 -1.11 -6.02
CA MET A 12 -6.08 -0.51 -5.16
C MET A 12 -6.35 -1.35 -3.92
N ASP A 13 -6.36 -2.68 -4.06
CA ASP A 13 -6.49 -3.60 -2.93
C ASP A 13 -5.31 -3.46 -1.96
N GLN A 14 -4.09 -3.30 -2.47
CA GLN A 14 -2.90 -3.09 -1.64
C GLN A 14 -2.91 -1.72 -0.95
N VAL A 15 -3.40 -0.67 -1.61
CA VAL A 15 -3.61 0.65 -0.99
C VAL A 15 -4.64 0.57 0.13
N ALA A 16 -5.78 -0.10 -0.09
CA ALA A 16 -6.80 -0.29 0.92
C ALA A 16 -6.27 -1.08 2.12
N ALA A 17 -5.48 -2.12 1.87
CA ALA A 17 -4.82 -2.89 2.93
C ALA A 17 -3.85 -2.02 3.74
N LEU A 18 -3.07 -1.14 3.10
CA LEU A 18 -2.15 -0.23 3.81
C LEU A 18 -2.90 0.77 4.69
N HIS A 19 -3.98 1.37 4.19
CA HIS A 19 -4.83 2.24 5.01
C HIS A 19 -5.43 1.50 6.20
N TRP A 20 -5.85 0.25 6.01
CA TRP A 20 -6.34 -0.56 7.12
C TRP A 20 -5.23 -0.82 8.14
N ILE A 21 -4.03 -1.19 7.70
CA ILE A 21 -2.89 -1.40 8.60
C ILE A 21 -2.60 -0.11 9.40
N GLN A 22 -2.47 1.04 8.73
CA GLN A 22 -2.22 2.32 9.38
C GLN A 22 -3.28 2.68 10.43
N GLY A 23 -4.55 2.43 10.14
CA GLY A 23 -5.65 2.72 11.08
C GLY A 23 -5.76 1.76 12.26
N ASN A 24 -5.19 0.54 12.16
CA ASN A 24 -5.44 -0.53 13.13
C ASN A 24 -4.19 -1.05 13.83
N ILE A 25 -2.99 -0.83 13.30
CA ILE A 25 -1.75 -1.45 13.82
C ILE A 25 -1.42 -1.05 15.26
N ALA A 26 -1.90 0.10 15.72
CA ALA A 26 -1.75 0.55 17.11
C ALA A 26 -2.44 -0.40 18.11
N GLU A 27 -3.59 -0.97 17.76
CA GLU A 27 -4.32 -1.94 18.59
C GLU A 27 -3.56 -3.27 18.75
N PHE A 28 -2.64 -3.54 17.83
CA PHE A 28 -1.73 -4.70 17.86
C PHE A 28 -0.35 -4.35 18.46
N GLY A 29 -0.16 -3.14 18.99
CA GLY A 29 1.08 -2.70 19.61
C GLY A 29 2.17 -2.21 18.64
N GLY A 30 1.85 -1.95 17.37
CA GLY A 30 2.78 -1.35 16.41
C GLY A 30 2.69 0.18 16.37
N ASP A 31 3.71 0.84 15.78
CA ASP A 31 3.67 2.28 15.51
C ASP A 31 3.17 2.52 14.08
N PRO A 32 1.98 3.14 13.89
CA PRO A 32 1.47 3.44 12.56
C PRO A 32 2.43 4.33 11.75
N ARG A 33 3.24 5.19 12.38
CA ARG A 33 4.22 6.03 11.68
C ARG A 33 5.46 5.26 11.22
N ASN A 34 5.55 3.97 11.54
CA ASN A 34 6.71 3.14 11.24
C ASN A 34 6.31 1.79 10.63
N VAL A 35 5.53 1.84 9.55
CA VAL A 35 5.16 0.68 8.74
C VAL A 35 6.14 0.51 7.58
N THR A 36 6.77 -0.66 7.44
CA THR A 36 7.67 -0.97 6.32
C THR A 36 7.06 -2.05 5.43
N ILE A 37 7.00 -1.76 4.13
CA ILE A 37 6.57 -2.71 3.10
C ILE A 37 7.78 -3.35 2.41
N PHE A 38 7.68 -4.64 2.09
CA PHE A 38 8.74 -5.38 1.39
C PHE A 38 8.11 -6.38 0.41
N GLY A 39 8.87 -6.76 -0.61
CA GLY A 39 8.40 -7.71 -1.63
C GLY A 39 9.56 -8.27 -2.44
N HIS A 40 9.34 -9.42 -3.08
CA HIS A 40 10.31 -10.10 -3.93
C HIS A 40 9.71 -10.40 -5.31
N GLY A 41 10.52 -10.38 -6.37
CA GLY A 41 10.05 -10.55 -7.75
C GLY A 41 8.97 -9.53 -8.12
N THR A 42 7.80 -10.00 -8.53
CA THR A 42 6.64 -9.14 -8.82
C THR A 42 6.19 -8.32 -7.59
N GLY A 43 6.40 -8.84 -6.38
CA GLY A 43 6.11 -8.10 -5.14
C GLY A 43 7.01 -6.86 -4.97
N ALA A 44 8.27 -6.92 -5.41
CA ALA A 44 9.16 -5.76 -5.39
C ALA A 44 8.68 -4.67 -6.36
N ALA A 45 8.14 -5.07 -7.53
CA ALA A 45 7.52 -4.15 -8.47
C ALA A 45 6.27 -3.47 -7.87
N PHE A 46 5.45 -4.21 -7.12
CA PHE A 46 4.30 -3.64 -6.42
C PHE A 46 4.71 -2.67 -5.29
N VAL A 47 5.73 -3.01 -4.50
CA VAL A 47 6.29 -2.06 -3.51
C VAL A 47 6.74 -0.77 -4.19
N ASN A 48 7.41 -0.86 -5.34
CA ASN A 48 7.80 0.33 -6.09
C ASN A 48 6.58 1.14 -6.59
N LEU A 49 5.55 0.46 -7.12
CA LEU A 49 4.31 1.12 -7.53
C LEU A 49 3.58 1.81 -6.38
N LEU A 50 3.55 1.18 -5.20
CA LEU A 50 2.97 1.74 -3.98
C LEU A 50 3.76 2.97 -3.49
N MET A 51 5.08 2.96 -3.59
CA MET A 51 5.91 4.12 -3.24
C MET A 51 5.73 5.30 -4.21
N LEU A 52 5.29 5.05 -5.45
CA LEU A 52 5.11 6.06 -6.49
C LEU A 52 3.69 6.61 -6.54
N THR A 53 2.68 5.84 -6.14
CA THR A 53 1.29 6.29 -6.21
C THR A 53 1.02 7.39 -5.18
N PRO A 54 0.33 8.48 -5.55
CA PRO A 54 -0.12 9.50 -4.60
C PRO A 54 -1.02 8.93 -3.50
N MET A 55 -1.71 7.81 -3.77
CA MET A 55 -2.71 7.21 -2.88
C MET A 55 -2.12 6.55 -1.64
N ALA A 56 -0.86 6.10 -1.68
CA ALA A 56 -0.17 5.47 -0.55
C ALA A 56 0.90 6.38 0.09
N ARG A 57 0.87 7.68 -0.24
CA ARG A 57 1.86 8.64 0.25
C ARG A 57 1.73 8.81 1.77
N GLY A 58 2.81 8.52 2.49
CA GLY A 58 2.88 8.66 3.95
C GLY A 58 2.45 7.41 4.72
N GLU A 59 1.95 6.38 4.02
CA GLU A 59 1.48 5.13 4.64
C GLU A 59 2.64 4.14 4.91
N ALA A 60 3.75 4.25 4.16
CA ALA A 60 4.94 3.42 4.31
C ALA A 60 6.19 4.26 4.57
N SER A 61 7.02 3.83 5.51
CA SER A 61 8.32 4.42 5.79
C SER A 61 9.35 3.95 4.79
N ARG A 62 10.17 4.89 4.30
CA ARG A 62 11.31 4.62 3.43
C ARG A 62 12.56 4.65 4.30
N ARG A 63 13.07 3.47 4.65
CA ARG A 63 14.35 3.30 5.34
C ARG A 63 15.42 2.85 4.36
#